data_AF-A0AAW8BMH4-F1
#
_entry.id   AF-A0AAW8BMH4-F1
#
_cell.length_a   1.000
_cell.length_b   1.000
_cell.length_c   1.000
_cell.angle_alpha   90.00
_cell.angle_beta   90.00
_cell.angle_gamma   90.00
#
_symmetry.space_group_name_H-M   'P 1'
#
loop_
_entity.id
_entity.type
_entity.pdbx_description
1 polymer ?
#
loop_
_entity_poly.entity_id
_entity_poly.type
_entity_poly.pdbx_seq_one_letter_code
_entity_poly.pdbx_strand_id
1 'polypeptide(L)'
;MSAAVLPVSPLAAAPSAWADDCPDAEVVFARGTNEAPGLGRVGDAFVDSLREQTSGLNIRTYGVNYAASKLQLHGGDGANDVISHVKSTVSACPNTKIVLGGYSQGASVMDIVAGVPIGGISWGSSLPPEYVGNIAAVVTFGDIADRAGGSLPTKSTLLGSKAVDYCNPQDPICHAGSGNEWSGHTEGYVPFYTTQGAAFAAPKIMNGVPHMPGQLPAPLVPQIPGTVPQNPALAPQVPGTPSAPVQQPVVQVH
;
A
#
# COMPACT_ATOMS: atom_id res chain seq x y z
N MET A 1 -23.72 -5.88 -74.39
CA MET A 1 -22.67 -5.40 -73.47
C MET A 1 -22.98 -6.01 -72.10
N SER A 2 -22.25 -7.04 -71.68
CA SER A 2 -22.49 -7.72 -70.39
C SER A 2 -21.78 -6.97 -69.27
N ALA A 3 -22.54 -6.53 -68.27
CA ALA A 3 -21.99 -5.90 -67.07
C ALA A 3 -21.52 -6.98 -66.10
N ALA A 4 -20.23 -6.95 -65.74
CA ALA A 4 -19.67 -7.78 -64.68
C ALA A 4 -19.91 -7.10 -63.33
N VAL A 5 -20.59 -7.80 -62.42
CA VAL A 5 -20.82 -7.34 -61.04
C VAL A 5 -19.72 -7.95 -60.18
N LEU A 6 -18.86 -7.11 -59.60
CA LEU A 6 -17.82 -7.53 -58.65
C LEU A 6 -18.46 -7.79 -57.27
N PRO A 7 -18.16 -8.92 -56.60
CA PRO A 7 -18.62 -9.15 -55.25
C PRO A 7 -17.84 -8.25 -54.27
N VAL A 8 -18.58 -7.44 -53.51
CA VAL A 8 -18.04 -6.68 -52.37
C VAL A 8 -17.97 -7.64 -51.18
N SER A 9 -16.76 -8.03 -50.78
CA SER A 9 -16.55 -8.79 -49.55
C SER A 9 -16.80 -7.89 -48.34
N PRO A 10 -17.70 -8.25 -47.41
CA PRO A 10 -17.85 -7.51 -46.17
C PRO A 10 -16.57 -7.63 -45.34
N LEU A 11 -16.01 -6.48 -44.95
CA LEU A 11 -14.98 -6.40 -43.91
C LEU A 11 -15.59 -6.96 -42.62
N ALA A 12 -15.22 -8.18 -42.24
CA ALA A 12 -15.53 -8.72 -40.93
C ALA A 12 -14.85 -7.83 -39.89
N ALA A 13 -15.62 -7.23 -38.99
CA ALA A 13 -15.07 -6.57 -37.81
C ALA A 13 -14.23 -7.60 -37.04
N ALA A 14 -12.95 -7.30 -36.81
CA ALA A 14 -12.12 -8.13 -35.95
C ALA A 14 -12.79 -8.22 -34.57
N PRO A 15 -12.83 -9.40 -33.93
CA PRO A 15 -13.33 -9.50 -32.57
C PRO A 15 -12.51 -8.56 -31.68
N SER A 16 -13.19 -7.67 -30.97
CA SER A 16 -12.57 -6.90 -29.89
C SER A 16 -12.12 -7.90 -28.84
N ALA A 17 -10.81 -8.08 -28.68
CA ALA A 17 -10.27 -8.75 -27.53
C ALA A 17 -10.55 -7.87 -26.30
N TRP A 18 -11.51 -8.26 -25.47
CA TRP A 18 -11.50 -7.81 -24.09
C TRP A 18 -10.25 -8.43 -23.46
N ALA A 19 -9.26 -7.60 -23.18
CA ALA A 19 -8.23 -7.98 -22.24
C ALA A 19 -8.94 -8.42 -20.96
N ASP A 20 -8.46 -9.48 -20.30
CA ASP A 20 -8.83 -9.75 -18.91
C ASP A 20 -8.81 -8.43 -18.13
N ASP A 21 -9.80 -8.21 -17.25
CA ASP A 21 -9.89 -7.02 -16.40
C ASP A 21 -8.67 -6.97 -15.45
N CYS A 22 -7.53 -6.55 -15.99
CA CYS A 22 -6.26 -6.42 -15.29
C CYS A 22 -6.40 -5.31 -14.25
N PRO A 23 -6.04 -5.57 -13.00
CA PRO A 23 -6.12 -4.55 -11.97
C PRO A 23 -5.04 -3.50 -12.22
N ASP A 24 -5.31 -2.25 -11.82
CA ASP A 24 -4.30 -1.19 -11.85
C ASP A 24 -3.10 -1.57 -10.99
N ALA A 25 -3.39 -2.18 -9.83
CA ALA A 25 -2.38 -2.70 -8.92
C ALA A 25 -2.83 -4.01 -8.23
N GLU A 26 -1.85 -4.79 -7.79
CA GLU A 26 -2.05 -5.96 -6.97
C GLU A 26 -1.18 -5.90 -5.72
N VAL A 27 -1.76 -6.20 -4.56
CA VAL A 27 -1.03 -6.36 -3.30
C VAL A 27 -0.85 -7.85 -3.01
N VAL A 28 0.40 -8.30 -3.01
CA VAL A 28 0.81 -9.66 -2.62
C VAL A 28 1.31 -9.60 -1.19
N PHE A 29 0.55 -10.15 -0.24
CA PHE A 29 0.82 -9.99 1.19
C PHE A 29 1.07 -11.32 1.91
N ALA A 30 2.21 -11.43 2.58
CA ALA A 30 2.53 -12.54 3.46
C ALA A 30 2.11 -12.22 4.91
N ARG A 31 1.09 -12.91 5.39
CA ARG A 31 0.57 -12.80 6.77
C ARG A 31 1.59 -13.23 7.83
N GLY A 32 1.35 -12.90 9.08
CA GLY A 32 2.17 -13.30 10.22
C GLY A 32 1.94 -14.73 10.70
N THR A 33 2.77 -15.14 11.66
CA THR A 33 2.71 -16.48 12.28
C THR A 33 1.33 -16.77 12.85
N ASN A 34 0.79 -17.95 12.56
CA ASN A 34 -0.49 -18.46 13.06
C ASN A 34 -1.75 -17.70 12.62
N GLU A 35 -1.63 -16.76 11.69
CA GLU A 35 -2.81 -16.17 11.06
C GLU A 35 -3.47 -17.15 10.10
N ALA A 36 -4.81 -17.07 9.96
CA ALA A 36 -5.56 -17.86 9.00
C ALA A 36 -5.19 -17.48 7.55
N PRO A 37 -5.38 -18.38 6.56
CA PRO A 37 -5.13 -18.05 5.15
C PRO A 37 -5.82 -16.74 4.72
N GLY A 38 -5.12 -15.94 3.92
CA GLY A 38 -5.50 -14.57 3.57
C GLY A 38 -4.36 -13.58 3.82
N LEU A 39 -4.68 -12.29 3.90
CA LEU A 39 -3.69 -11.22 4.13
C LEU A 39 -3.29 -11.10 5.61
N GLY A 40 -4.14 -11.60 6.51
CA GLY A 40 -3.97 -11.38 7.95
C GLY A 40 -4.36 -9.97 8.37
N ARG A 41 -4.38 -9.73 9.68
CA ARG A 41 -4.90 -8.48 10.28
C ARG A 41 -4.17 -7.23 9.78
N VAL A 42 -2.85 -7.31 9.68
CA VAL A 42 -2.00 -6.19 9.23
C VAL A 42 -2.14 -5.97 7.73
N GLY A 43 -2.19 -7.05 6.94
CA GLY A 43 -2.37 -6.98 5.49
C GLY A 43 -3.73 -6.40 5.09
N ASP A 44 -4.81 -6.81 5.76
CA ASP A 44 -6.15 -6.26 5.52
C ASP A 44 -6.18 -4.75 5.80
N ALA A 45 -5.69 -4.32 6.98
CA ALA A 45 -5.64 -2.90 7.34
C ALA A 45 -4.74 -2.06 6.41
N PHE A 46 -3.63 -2.62 5.95
CA PHE A 46 -2.75 -1.97 4.96
C PHE A 46 -3.46 -1.77 3.62
N VAL A 47 -4.13 -2.80 3.10
CA VAL A 47 -4.87 -2.72 1.83
C VAL A 47 -6.05 -1.76 1.93
N ASP A 48 -6.80 -1.79 3.03
CA ASP A 48 -7.92 -0.88 3.24
C ASP A 48 -7.45 0.57 3.22
N SER A 49 -6.38 0.89 3.95
CA SER A 49 -5.80 2.24 3.93
C SER A 49 -5.21 2.62 2.57
N LEU A 50 -4.63 1.66 1.83
CA LEU A 50 -4.13 1.90 0.48
C LEU A 50 -5.27 2.27 -0.47
N ARG A 51 -6.39 1.53 -0.43
CA ARG A 51 -7.58 1.81 -1.25
C ARG A 51 -8.19 3.17 -0.95
N GLU A 52 -8.25 3.57 0.32
CA GLU A 52 -8.69 4.91 0.71
C GLU A 52 -7.81 6.00 0.08
N GLN A 53 -6.49 5.80 0.09
CA GLN A 53 -5.50 6.76 -0.41
C GLN A 53 -5.36 6.77 -1.94
N THR A 54 -5.82 5.72 -2.62
CA THR A 54 -5.79 5.60 -4.09
C THR A 54 -7.18 5.42 -4.67
N SER A 55 -8.12 6.26 -4.22
CA SER A 55 -9.51 6.26 -4.70
C SER A 55 -9.58 6.21 -6.23
N GLY A 56 -10.32 5.24 -6.77
CA GLY A 56 -10.51 5.04 -8.20
C GLY A 56 -9.61 3.97 -8.85
N LEU A 57 -8.61 3.44 -8.13
CA LEU A 57 -7.83 2.30 -8.60
C LEU A 57 -8.53 0.97 -8.30
N ASN A 58 -8.50 0.05 -9.26
CA ASN A 58 -8.82 -1.35 -9.06
C ASN A 58 -7.61 -2.07 -8.43
N ILE A 59 -7.68 -2.33 -7.12
CA ILE A 59 -6.62 -3.03 -6.37
C ILE A 59 -7.06 -4.46 -6.04
N ARG A 60 -6.41 -5.43 -6.70
CA ARG A 60 -6.51 -6.86 -6.38
C ARG A 60 -5.61 -7.20 -5.19
N THR A 61 -5.96 -8.25 -4.46
CA THR A 61 -5.14 -8.77 -3.36
C THR A 61 -4.85 -10.25 -3.55
N TYR A 62 -3.69 -10.66 -3.08
CA TYR A 62 -3.28 -12.04 -3.01
C TYR A 62 -2.62 -12.30 -1.65
N GLY A 63 -3.21 -13.21 -0.87
CA GLY A 63 -2.61 -13.70 0.36
C GLY A 63 -1.65 -14.84 0.03
N VAL A 64 -0.37 -14.67 0.38
CA VAL A 64 0.68 -15.66 0.10
C VAL A 64 0.30 -17.02 0.70
N ASN A 65 0.33 -18.05 -0.13
CA ASN A 65 -0.08 -19.39 0.21
C ASN A 65 1.07 -20.18 0.83
N TYR A 66 1.24 -19.98 2.13
CA TYR A 66 2.22 -20.71 2.93
C TYR A 66 1.66 -21.02 4.33
N ALA A 67 2.28 -21.94 5.06
CA ALA A 67 1.75 -22.45 6.32
C ALA A 67 1.72 -21.40 7.45
N ALA A 68 2.57 -20.37 7.40
CA ALA A 68 2.74 -19.38 8.47
C ALA A 68 2.87 -20.01 9.88
N SER A 69 3.57 -21.14 10.00
CA SER A 69 3.55 -21.97 11.22
C SER A 69 4.50 -21.43 12.30
N LYS A 70 4.26 -21.81 13.57
CA LYS A 70 5.09 -21.38 14.72
C LYS A 70 6.57 -21.72 14.59
N LEU A 71 6.91 -22.76 13.84
CA LEU A 71 8.30 -23.17 13.65
C LEU A 71 9.05 -22.25 12.68
N GLN A 72 8.35 -21.38 11.95
CA GLN A 72 8.89 -20.41 10.98
C GLN A 72 9.77 -21.01 9.87
N LEU A 73 9.63 -22.31 9.60
CA LEU A 73 10.44 -23.03 8.60
C LEU A 73 9.99 -22.78 7.15
N HIS A 74 8.89 -22.07 6.96
CA HIS A 74 8.20 -21.94 5.67
C HIS A 74 8.44 -20.59 4.98
N GLY A 75 9.41 -19.80 5.43
CA GLY A 75 9.77 -18.54 4.77
C GLY A 75 10.14 -18.76 3.30
N GLY A 76 10.90 -19.83 3.01
CA GLY A 76 11.25 -20.20 1.63
C GLY A 76 10.06 -20.64 0.78
N ASP A 77 9.10 -21.36 1.37
CA ASP A 77 7.87 -21.77 0.67
C ASP A 77 7.04 -20.53 0.29
N GLY A 78 6.87 -19.60 1.24
CA GLY A 78 6.19 -18.33 1.00
C GLY A 78 6.88 -17.50 -0.07
N ALA A 79 8.22 -17.44 -0.08
CA ALA A 79 8.95 -16.70 -1.10
C ALA A 79 8.78 -17.31 -2.50
N ASN A 80 8.80 -18.64 -2.61
CA ASN A 80 8.55 -19.33 -3.88
C ASN A 80 7.12 -19.08 -4.38
N ASP A 81 6.14 -19.06 -3.48
CA ASP A 81 4.74 -18.73 -3.80
C ASP A 81 4.59 -17.28 -4.29
N VAL A 82 5.21 -16.31 -3.60
CA VAL A 82 5.28 -14.90 -4.06
C VAL A 82 5.86 -14.81 -5.47
N ILE A 83 7.01 -15.46 -5.71
CA ILE A 83 7.67 -15.41 -7.02
C ILE A 83 6.81 -16.06 -8.10
N SER A 84 6.17 -17.19 -7.81
CA SER A 84 5.25 -17.86 -8.73
C SER A 84 4.06 -16.97 -9.07
N HIS A 85 3.47 -16.32 -8.07
CA HIS A 85 2.34 -15.41 -8.27
C HIS A 85 2.74 -14.18 -9.09
N VAL A 86 3.88 -13.55 -8.76
CA VAL A 86 4.41 -12.41 -9.54
C VAL A 86 4.61 -12.80 -11.01
N LYS A 87 5.20 -13.96 -11.29
CA LYS A 87 5.37 -14.45 -12.66
C LYS A 87 4.03 -14.62 -13.38
N SER A 88 3.04 -15.18 -12.69
CA SER A 88 1.69 -15.36 -13.21
C SER A 88 1.02 -14.01 -13.52
N THR A 89 1.05 -13.08 -12.57
CA THR A 89 0.49 -11.73 -12.74
C THR A 89 1.16 -10.99 -13.88
N VAL A 90 2.49 -11.00 -13.97
CA VAL A 90 3.21 -10.30 -15.06
C VAL A 90 2.92 -10.94 -16.42
N SER A 91 2.74 -12.26 -16.49
CA SER A 91 2.37 -12.93 -17.74
C SER A 91 0.95 -12.61 -18.20
N ALA A 92 -0.01 -12.49 -17.28
CA ALA A 92 -1.40 -12.21 -17.61
C ALA A 92 -1.67 -10.71 -17.78
N CYS A 93 -1.05 -9.89 -16.93
CA CYS A 93 -1.28 -8.46 -16.77
C CYS A 93 0.04 -7.70 -16.61
N PRO A 94 0.84 -7.55 -17.69
CA PRO A 94 2.19 -6.99 -17.62
C PRO A 94 2.24 -5.53 -17.14
N ASN A 95 1.13 -4.81 -17.22
CA ASN A 95 1.02 -3.41 -16.80
C ASN A 95 0.59 -3.23 -15.34
N THR A 96 0.07 -4.28 -14.68
CA THR A 96 -0.35 -4.23 -13.27
C THR A 96 0.86 -3.90 -12.39
N LYS A 97 0.70 -2.90 -11.51
CA LYS A 97 1.72 -2.55 -10.51
C LYS A 97 1.63 -3.49 -9.32
N ILE A 98 2.75 -4.10 -8.93
CA ILE A 98 2.75 -5.05 -7.81
C ILE A 98 3.32 -4.40 -6.56
N VAL A 99 2.59 -4.47 -5.45
CA VAL A 99 3.08 -4.12 -4.12
C VAL A 99 3.27 -5.40 -3.33
N LEU A 100 4.49 -5.63 -2.86
CA LEU A 100 4.80 -6.74 -1.96
C LEU A 100 4.66 -6.26 -0.52
N GLY A 101 4.03 -7.06 0.34
CA GLY A 101 3.89 -6.73 1.75
C GLY A 101 4.07 -7.92 2.67
N GLY A 102 4.57 -7.69 3.88
CA GLY A 102 4.81 -8.77 4.83
C GLY A 102 4.77 -8.30 6.27
N TYR A 103 4.22 -9.14 7.15
CA TYR A 103 4.21 -8.87 8.60
C TYR A 103 4.87 -10.01 9.38
N SER A 104 5.78 -9.69 10.31
CA SER A 104 6.43 -10.67 11.19
C SER A 104 7.16 -11.75 10.36
N GLN A 105 6.79 -13.02 10.49
CA GLN A 105 7.27 -14.11 9.61
C GLN A 105 7.09 -13.81 8.11
N GLY A 106 6.01 -13.11 7.74
CA GLY A 106 5.77 -12.70 6.37
C GLY A 106 6.68 -11.55 5.90
N ALA A 107 7.23 -10.75 6.80
CA ALA A 107 8.27 -9.77 6.45
C ALA A 107 9.55 -10.51 6.03
N SER A 108 9.93 -11.56 6.76
CA SER A 108 11.05 -12.44 6.39
C SER A 108 10.82 -13.16 5.05
N VAL A 109 9.58 -13.46 4.67
CA VAL A 109 9.26 -13.95 3.31
C VAL A 109 9.68 -12.90 2.28
N MET A 110 9.39 -11.62 2.51
CA MET A 110 9.75 -10.54 1.58
C MET A 110 11.24 -10.24 1.58
N ASP A 111 11.95 -10.39 2.70
CA ASP A 111 13.40 -10.35 2.73
C ASP A 111 14.05 -11.40 1.83
N ILE A 112 13.55 -12.64 1.88
CA ILE A 112 14.01 -13.72 0.99
C ILE A 112 13.78 -13.33 -0.46
N VAL A 113 12.56 -12.89 -0.80
CA VAL A 113 12.22 -12.42 -2.15
C VAL A 113 13.15 -11.29 -2.58
N ALA A 114 13.54 -10.42 -1.66
CA ALA A 114 14.43 -9.29 -1.91
C ALA A 114 15.93 -9.65 -1.87
N GLY A 115 16.28 -10.90 -1.59
CA GLY A 115 17.67 -11.37 -1.50
C GLY A 115 18.43 -10.82 -0.30
N VAL A 116 17.74 -10.48 0.79
CA VAL A 116 18.34 -10.00 2.04
C VAL A 116 18.88 -11.19 2.83
N PRO A 117 20.17 -11.22 3.17
CA PRO A 117 20.75 -12.32 3.94
C PRO A 117 20.37 -12.17 5.43
N ILE A 118 19.37 -12.91 5.90
CA ILE A 118 19.06 -13.02 7.33
C ILE A 118 19.77 -14.24 7.92
N GLY A 119 20.67 -14.02 8.88
CA GLY A 119 21.27 -15.10 9.68
C GLY A 119 22.11 -16.13 8.90
N GLY A 120 22.53 -15.82 7.67
CA GLY A 120 23.40 -16.68 6.86
C GLY A 120 22.74 -17.96 6.30
N ILE A 121 21.40 -18.06 6.38
CA ILE A 121 20.67 -19.22 5.86
C ILE A 121 19.94 -18.80 4.59
N SER A 122 20.22 -19.49 3.48
CA SER A 122 19.52 -19.27 2.20
C SER A 122 18.20 -20.04 2.20
N TRP A 123 17.18 -19.48 2.84
CA TRP A 123 15.82 -20.01 2.76
C TRP A 123 15.18 -19.51 1.47
N GLY A 124 15.02 -20.36 0.45
CA GLY A 124 14.26 -19.99 -0.77
C GLY A 124 15.03 -19.15 -1.80
N SER A 125 14.29 -18.70 -2.82
CA SER A 125 14.82 -17.97 -3.97
C SER A 125 14.53 -16.47 -3.86
N SER A 126 15.42 -15.63 -4.37
CA SER A 126 15.12 -14.21 -4.60
C SER A 126 14.32 -14.01 -5.88
N LEU A 127 13.61 -12.90 -5.99
CA LEU A 127 12.92 -12.49 -7.20
C LEU A 127 13.91 -12.39 -8.36
N PRO A 128 13.64 -13.03 -9.51
CA PRO A 128 14.50 -12.88 -10.68
C PRO A 128 14.54 -11.41 -11.16
N PRO A 129 15.71 -10.88 -11.55
CA PRO A 129 15.88 -9.46 -11.87
C PRO A 129 14.92 -8.91 -12.93
N GLU A 130 14.48 -9.75 -13.87
CA GLU A 130 13.55 -9.37 -14.94
C GLU A 130 12.16 -8.94 -14.42
N TYR A 131 11.74 -9.39 -13.23
CA TYR A 131 10.45 -9.01 -12.62
C TYR A 131 10.55 -7.82 -11.67
N VAL A 132 11.76 -7.36 -11.34
CA VAL A 132 11.97 -6.22 -10.43
C VAL A 132 11.28 -4.97 -10.96
N GLY A 133 11.21 -4.79 -12.28
CA GLY A 133 10.53 -3.67 -12.93
C GLY A 133 9.03 -3.59 -12.63
N ASN A 134 8.37 -4.72 -12.38
CA ASN A 134 6.93 -4.80 -12.10
C ASN A 134 6.59 -4.49 -10.64
N ILE A 135 7.56 -4.64 -9.73
CA ILE A 135 7.37 -4.30 -8.32
C ILE A 135 7.40 -2.77 -8.18
N ALA A 136 6.29 -2.19 -7.73
CA ALA A 136 6.18 -0.76 -7.44
C ALA A 136 6.71 -0.43 -6.05
N ALA A 137 6.39 -1.25 -5.05
CA ALA A 137 6.78 -1.04 -3.66
C ALA A 137 6.95 -2.37 -2.90
N VAL A 138 7.76 -2.35 -1.84
CA VAL A 138 7.82 -3.40 -0.82
C VAL A 138 7.57 -2.75 0.54
N VAL A 139 6.64 -3.29 1.33
CA VAL A 139 6.25 -2.73 2.64
C VAL A 139 6.26 -3.83 3.69
N THR A 140 7.24 -3.78 4.60
CA THR A 140 7.37 -4.76 5.69
C THR A 140 7.00 -4.15 7.04
N PHE A 141 6.45 -5.00 7.92
CA PHE A 141 6.01 -4.64 9.27
C PHE A 141 6.54 -5.65 10.27
N GLY A 142 7.19 -5.19 11.35
CA GLY A 142 7.66 -6.07 12.41
C GLY A 142 8.70 -7.08 11.95
N ASP A 143 9.66 -6.61 11.16
CA ASP A 143 10.67 -7.44 10.54
C ASP A 143 11.83 -7.78 11.50
N ILE A 144 12.26 -9.04 11.48
CA ILE A 144 13.40 -9.53 12.24
C ILE A 144 14.74 -9.07 11.62
N ALA A 145 14.75 -8.69 10.33
CA ALA A 145 15.95 -8.25 9.64
C ALA A 145 16.64 -7.05 10.33
N ASP A 146 15.87 -6.11 10.88
CA ASP A 146 16.39 -4.97 11.65
C ASP A 146 17.22 -5.43 12.84
N ARG A 147 16.74 -6.43 13.57
CA ARG A 147 17.47 -7.04 14.69
C ARG A 147 18.69 -7.84 14.22
N ALA A 148 18.66 -8.37 13.00
CA ALA A 148 19.70 -9.22 12.42
C ALA A 148 20.85 -8.44 11.73
N GLY A 149 20.82 -7.09 11.76
CA GLY A 149 21.91 -6.25 11.25
C GLY A 149 21.59 -5.48 9.97
N GLY A 150 20.31 -5.38 9.60
CA GLY A 150 19.77 -4.36 8.70
C GLY A 150 18.64 -4.86 7.82
N SER A 151 17.69 -3.97 7.54
CA SER A 151 16.44 -4.25 6.84
C SER A 151 16.54 -4.18 5.32
N LEU A 152 15.49 -4.68 4.68
CA LEU A 152 15.27 -4.72 3.23
C LEU A 152 15.64 -3.42 2.50
N PRO A 153 15.26 -2.20 2.96
CA PRO A 153 15.62 -0.94 2.29
C PRO A 153 17.14 -0.71 2.15
N THR A 154 17.92 -1.25 3.09
CA THR A 154 19.38 -1.04 3.13
C THR A 154 20.18 -2.21 2.58
N LYS A 155 19.63 -3.43 2.62
CA LYS A 155 20.34 -4.66 2.25
C LYS A 155 20.00 -5.17 0.86
N SER A 156 18.78 -4.95 0.38
CA SER A 156 18.40 -5.46 -0.94
C SER A 156 19.01 -4.61 -2.05
N THR A 157 19.80 -5.26 -2.92
CA THR A 157 20.41 -4.61 -4.09
C THR A 157 19.36 -4.18 -5.12
N LEU A 158 18.30 -4.98 -5.31
CA LEU A 158 17.34 -4.78 -6.39
C LEU A 158 16.05 -4.08 -5.93
N LEU A 159 15.62 -4.31 -4.69
CA LEU A 159 14.35 -3.80 -4.18
C LEU A 159 14.50 -2.73 -3.09
N GLY A 160 15.71 -2.48 -2.57
CA GLY A 160 15.91 -1.57 -1.45
C GLY A 160 15.37 -0.15 -1.69
N SER A 161 15.56 0.40 -2.90
CA SER A 161 15.04 1.73 -3.28
C SER A 161 13.52 1.80 -3.41
N LYS A 162 12.85 0.66 -3.46
CA LYS A 162 11.39 0.52 -3.54
C LYS A 162 10.77 0.12 -2.20
N ALA A 163 11.59 -0.05 -1.17
CA ALA A 163 11.18 -0.66 0.06
C ALA A 163 11.07 0.35 1.20
N VAL A 164 10.16 0.05 2.11
CA VAL A 164 10.10 0.63 3.45
C VAL A 164 9.90 -0.51 4.44
N ASP A 165 10.59 -0.41 5.57
CA ASP A 165 10.38 -1.29 6.70
C ASP A 165 9.87 -0.47 7.89
N TYR A 166 8.79 -0.96 8.51
CA TYR A 166 8.23 -0.38 9.72
C TYR A 166 8.43 -1.32 10.89
N CYS A 167 9.29 -0.89 11.81
CA CYS A 167 9.49 -1.52 13.10
C CYS A 167 8.96 -0.61 14.21
N ASN A 168 8.00 -1.12 14.98
CA ASN A 168 7.51 -0.44 16.18
C ASN A 168 8.65 -0.42 17.22
N PRO A 169 8.97 0.73 17.85
CA PRO A 169 10.07 0.84 18.81
C PRO A 169 10.00 -0.10 20.02
N GLN A 170 8.80 -0.59 20.36
CA GLN A 170 8.60 -1.55 21.45
C GLN A 170 8.63 -3.01 20.98
N ASP A 171 8.76 -3.27 19.67
CA ASP A 171 8.66 -4.61 19.10
C ASP A 171 9.93 -5.46 19.40
N PRO A 172 9.81 -6.54 20.19
CA PRO A 172 10.93 -7.43 20.50
C PRO A 172 11.37 -8.34 19.33
N ILE A 173 10.61 -8.40 18.24
CA ILE A 173 11.06 -9.00 16.98
C ILE A 173 12.10 -8.08 16.34
N CYS A 174 11.77 -6.80 16.18
CA CYS A 174 12.66 -5.80 15.56
C CYS A 174 13.86 -5.42 16.42
N HIS A 175 13.73 -5.48 17.74
CA HIS A 175 14.71 -4.90 18.65
C HIS A 175 15.19 -5.92 19.70
N ALA A 176 16.49 -5.88 19.99
CA ALA A 176 17.08 -6.64 21.10
C ALA A 176 17.18 -5.76 22.36
N GLY A 177 17.18 -6.38 23.54
CA GLY A 177 17.40 -5.70 24.81
C GLY A 177 16.12 -5.44 25.62
N SER A 178 16.27 -4.67 26.70
CA SER A 178 15.18 -4.31 27.61
C SER A 178 14.35 -3.13 27.07
N GLY A 179 13.08 -3.06 27.48
CA GLY A 179 12.17 -1.96 27.10
C GLY A 179 11.19 -2.31 25.97
N ASN A 180 11.28 -3.53 25.45
CA ASN A 180 10.33 -4.06 24.47
C ASN A 180 9.10 -4.67 25.16
N GLU A 181 7.97 -4.64 24.47
CA GLU A 181 6.71 -5.23 24.90
C GLU A 181 6.07 -6.00 23.74
N TRP A 182 5.49 -7.17 24.01
CA TRP A 182 4.90 -7.99 22.96
C TRP A 182 3.70 -7.31 22.29
N SER A 183 3.02 -6.40 22.99
CA SER A 183 1.98 -5.50 22.44
C SER A 183 2.50 -4.63 21.30
N GLY A 184 3.76 -4.20 21.34
CA GLY A 184 4.41 -3.48 20.25
C GLY A 184 4.42 -4.28 18.95
N HIS A 185 4.61 -5.59 19.04
CA HIS A 185 4.49 -6.51 17.90
C HIS A 185 3.02 -6.76 17.53
N THR A 186 2.20 -7.18 18.50
CA THR A 186 0.87 -7.74 18.20
C THR A 186 -0.21 -6.72 17.90
N GLU A 187 -0.10 -5.51 18.45
CA GLU A 187 -1.12 -4.45 18.39
C GLU A 187 -0.59 -3.19 17.71
N GLY A 188 0.72 -2.93 17.84
CA GLY A 188 1.36 -1.66 17.49
C GLY A 188 1.43 -1.27 16.01
N TYR A 189 1.02 -2.14 15.07
CA TYR A 189 1.09 -1.86 13.63
C TYR A 189 -0.15 -1.22 13.02
N VAL A 190 -1.32 -1.43 13.62
CA VAL A 190 -2.61 -0.96 13.07
C VAL A 190 -3.22 0.08 14.01
N PRO A 191 -3.75 1.20 13.49
CA PRO A 191 -3.75 1.60 12.08
C PRO A 191 -2.46 2.34 11.66
N PHE A 192 -1.67 2.83 12.62
CA PHE A 192 -0.66 3.85 12.37
C PHE A 192 0.37 3.47 11.29
N TYR A 193 1.09 2.36 11.46
CA TYR A 193 2.11 1.95 10.50
C TYR A 193 1.49 1.45 9.20
N THR A 194 0.34 0.76 9.26
CA THR A 194 -0.39 0.36 8.04
C THR A 194 -0.80 1.55 7.18
N THR A 195 -1.23 2.67 7.79
CA THR A 195 -1.53 3.91 7.08
C THR A 195 -0.28 4.56 6.49
N GLN A 196 0.85 4.54 7.22
CA GLN A 196 2.12 5.05 6.69
C GLN A 196 2.62 4.21 5.51
N GLY A 197 2.55 2.88 5.61
CA GLY A 197 2.91 2.00 4.51
C GLY A 197 2.04 2.22 3.29
N ALA A 198 0.73 2.43 3.48
CA ALA A 198 -0.17 2.79 2.39
C ALA A 198 0.24 4.12 1.74
N ALA A 199 0.60 5.13 2.54
CA ALA A 199 1.08 6.42 2.04
C ALA A 199 2.41 6.31 1.27
N PHE A 200 3.27 5.36 1.63
CA PHE A 200 4.49 5.06 0.88
C PHE A 200 4.19 4.37 -0.47
N ALA A 201 3.26 3.42 -0.48
CA ALA A 201 2.93 2.62 -1.67
C ALA A 201 2.03 3.36 -2.67
N ALA A 202 1.06 4.15 -2.20
CA ALA A 202 0.07 4.87 -3.00
C ALA A 202 0.67 5.64 -4.20
N PRO A 203 1.63 6.58 -4.02
CA PRO A 203 2.19 7.32 -5.15
C PRO A 203 2.92 6.41 -6.17
N LYS A 204 3.42 5.26 -5.74
CA LYS A 204 4.17 4.34 -6.61
C LYS A 204 3.26 3.55 -7.55
N ILE A 205 2.00 3.34 -7.17
CA ILE A 205 1.01 2.66 -8.00
C ILE A 205 0.12 3.62 -8.80
N MET A 206 0.02 4.89 -8.38
CA MET A 206 -0.69 5.94 -9.13
C MET A 206 0.13 6.47 -10.33
N ASN A 207 1.46 6.37 -10.27
CA ASN A 207 2.34 6.80 -11.35
C ASN A 207 2.25 5.84 -12.56
N GLY A 208 1.48 6.24 -13.57
CA GLY A 208 1.30 5.49 -14.83
C GLY A 208 -0.15 5.20 -15.19
N VAL A 209 -1.11 5.50 -14.32
CA VAL A 209 -2.54 5.46 -14.64
C VAL A 209 -2.92 6.82 -15.26
N PRO A 210 -3.52 6.88 -16.46
CA PRO A 210 -4.06 8.13 -16.98
C PRO A 210 -5.09 8.67 -15.99
N HIS A 211 -4.72 9.71 -15.24
CA HIS A 211 -5.66 10.40 -14.37
C HIS A 211 -6.77 10.98 -15.25
N MET A 212 -8.01 10.52 -15.09
CA MET A 212 -9.14 11.37 -15.45
C MET A 212 -9.12 12.57 -14.49
N PRO A 213 -9.03 13.82 -14.99
CA PRO A 213 -8.99 14.98 -14.11
C PRO A 213 -10.36 15.18 -13.46
N GLY A 214 -10.47 14.84 -12.18
CA GLY A 214 -11.71 14.98 -11.43
C GLY A 214 -11.68 14.39 -10.02
N GLN A 215 -10.73 14.83 -9.21
CA GLN A 215 -10.82 15.04 -7.74
C GLN A 215 -9.38 15.04 -7.19
N LEU A 216 -8.87 16.21 -6.84
CA LEU A 216 -7.72 16.28 -5.93
C LEU A 216 -8.21 15.90 -4.53
N PRO A 217 -7.53 15.02 -3.78
CA PRO A 217 -7.79 14.87 -2.36
C PRO A 217 -7.46 16.21 -1.68
N ALA A 218 -8.43 16.78 -0.98
CA ALA A 218 -8.16 17.91 -0.11
C ALA A 218 -7.16 17.48 0.98
N PRO A 219 -6.17 18.32 1.34
CA PRO A 219 -5.25 17.98 2.42
C PRO A 219 -6.05 17.77 3.72
N LEU A 220 -5.84 16.62 4.36
CA LEU A 220 -6.40 16.31 5.68
C LEU A 220 -5.79 17.26 6.72
N VAL A 221 -6.46 18.38 6.97
CA VAL A 221 -6.21 19.22 8.14
C VAL A 221 -6.87 18.53 9.34
N PRO A 222 -6.15 18.28 10.46
CA PRO A 222 -6.75 17.72 11.66
C PRO A 222 -7.88 18.62 12.17
N GLN A 223 -9.12 18.13 12.16
CA GLN A 223 -10.25 18.87 12.73
C GLN A 223 -10.19 18.79 14.25
N ILE A 224 -9.89 19.92 14.89
CA ILE A 224 -10.02 20.11 16.33
C ILE A 224 -11.53 20.13 16.65
N PRO A 225 -12.05 19.27 17.54
CA PRO A 225 -13.48 19.27 17.87
C PRO A 225 -13.84 20.57 18.59
N GLY A 226 -14.65 21.45 17.97
CA GLY A 226 -15.21 22.60 18.68
C GLY A 226 -15.64 23.82 17.87
N THR A 227 -15.36 23.93 16.58
CA THR A 227 -15.76 25.11 15.80
C THR A 227 -16.64 24.74 14.61
N VAL A 228 -17.92 25.12 14.69
CA VAL A 228 -18.85 25.10 13.56
C VAL A 228 -18.37 26.12 12.51
N PRO A 229 -18.10 25.75 11.25
CA PRO A 229 -17.79 26.73 10.22
C PRO A 229 -19.06 27.49 9.83
N GLN A 230 -19.12 28.79 10.12
CA GLN A 230 -20.11 29.68 9.52
C GLN A 230 -19.74 29.90 8.05
N ASN A 231 -20.59 29.42 7.14
CA ASN A 231 -20.43 29.68 5.71
C ASN A 231 -20.97 31.10 5.41
N PRO A 232 -20.17 32.04 4.87
CA PRO A 232 -20.60 33.40 4.62
C PRO A 232 -21.25 33.50 3.24
N ALA A 233 -22.43 32.91 3.08
CA ALA A 233 -23.26 33.15 1.89
C ALA A 233 -24.73 32.86 2.23
N LEU A 234 -25.53 33.93 2.31
CA LEU A 234 -26.98 34.06 2.53
C LEU A 234 -27.32 34.77 3.84
N ALA A 235 -27.21 36.10 3.82
CA ALA A 235 -27.92 36.97 4.74
C ALA A 235 -29.21 37.47 4.07
N PRO A 236 -30.42 37.23 4.62
CA PRO A 236 -31.61 37.97 4.24
C PRO A 236 -31.54 39.38 4.82
N GLN A 237 -31.82 40.40 3.99
CA GLN A 237 -31.95 41.78 4.44
C GLN A 237 -33.18 41.96 5.34
N VAL A 238 -33.00 42.63 6.48
CA VAL A 238 -34.09 43.20 7.29
C VAL A 238 -33.80 44.70 7.52
N PRO A 239 -34.74 45.63 7.28
CA PRO A 239 -34.47 47.06 7.38
C PRO A 239 -34.70 47.66 8.78
N GLY A 240 -33.85 48.61 9.19
CA GLY A 240 -34.28 49.86 9.84
C GLY A 240 -33.85 50.20 11.28
N THR A 241 -32.91 51.16 11.39
CA THR A 241 -32.82 52.32 12.34
C THR A 241 -32.52 52.12 13.85
N PRO A 242 -32.07 53.17 14.59
CA PRO A 242 -30.83 53.94 14.44
C PRO A 242 -29.96 53.95 15.74
N SER A 243 -28.70 54.36 15.60
CA SER A 243 -27.63 54.34 16.61
C SER A 243 -27.82 55.28 17.81
N ALA A 244 -27.34 54.85 18.99
CA ALA A 244 -26.98 55.70 20.13
C ALA A 244 -25.53 55.40 20.56
N PRO A 245 -24.73 56.40 20.99
CA PRO A 245 -23.29 56.22 21.22
C PRO A 245 -22.99 55.76 22.65
N VAL A 246 -22.04 54.84 22.82
CA VAL A 246 -21.48 54.49 24.14
C VAL A 246 -19.99 54.78 24.15
N GLN A 247 -19.60 55.49 25.20
CA GLN A 247 -18.31 56.12 25.48
C GLN A 247 -17.19 55.10 25.79
N GLN A 248 -15.95 55.47 25.46
CA GLN A 248 -14.74 54.73 25.82
C GLN A 248 -14.32 55.01 27.27
N PRO A 249 -13.74 54.03 27.99
CA PRO A 249 -12.88 54.31 29.13
C PRO A 249 -11.39 54.22 28.80
N VAL A 250 -10.68 55.16 29.42
CA VAL A 250 -9.26 55.49 29.39
C VAL A 250 -8.40 54.39 30.05
N VAL A 251 -7.25 54.12 29.44
CA VAL A 251 -6.18 53.27 30.00
C VAL A 251 -5.38 54.07 31.04
N GLN A 252 -5.25 53.56 32.27
CA GLN A 252 -4.22 54.01 33.19
C GLN A 252 -3.19 52.93 33.45
N VAL A 253 -1.94 53.33 33.25
CA VAL A 253 -0.68 52.64 33.53
C VAL A 253 -0.30 52.93 34.98
N HIS A 254 0.11 51.91 35.72
CA HIS A 254 1.16 51.98 36.75
C HIS A 254 2.01 50.71 36.64
#